data_AF-A0A523PTQ9-F1
#
_entry.id   AF-A0A523PTQ9-F1
#
_cell.length_a   1.000
_cell.length_b   1.000
_cell.length_c   1.000
_cell.angle_alpha   90.00
_cell.angle_beta   90.00
_cell.angle_gamma   90.00
#
_symmetry.space_group_name_H-M   'P 1'
#
loop_
_entity.id
_entity.type
_entity.pdbx_description
1 polymer ?
#
loop_
_entity_poly.entity_id
_entity_poly.type
_entity_poly.pdbx_seq_one_letter_code
_entity_poly.pdbx_strand_id
1 'polypeptide(L)'
;RVEYRREPVGDVEVECSFMALSLGGRMRLVLIEQGDTFQFSLELGAEGEAAAVITRVTKSDLRTSETLAEGTLPFAVGRWTHVRFSNRDNHLRVEYGDEPRVLEASYARNHLHPKDTFGEGFSLGERVKLGGEGCLLQFKDIRVGRDLHYTQRGEHGTARPARIGSGQLFVLGDNSADSSDSREWGPIDAGAVRGRAVWVVWPPAAIRRLVGAIPGAPGPGGR
;
A
#
# COMPACT_ATOMS: atom_id res chain seq x y z
N ARG A 1 -17.07 -1.72 29.01
CA ARG A 1 -17.12 -1.99 27.56
C ARG A 1 -16.36 -0.85 26.91
N VAL A 2 -15.09 -1.07 26.55
CA VAL A 2 -14.28 -0.02 25.90
C VAL A 2 -14.84 0.15 24.49
N GLU A 3 -15.37 1.33 24.17
CA GLU A 3 -15.74 1.68 22.80
C GLU A 3 -14.46 1.71 21.98
N TYR A 4 -14.28 0.66 21.18
CA TYR A 4 -13.15 0.53 20.29
C TYR A 4 -13.42 1.41 19.07
N ARG A 5 -13.11 2.71 19.16
CA ARG A 5 -13.11 3.58 17.98
C ARG A 5 -11.91 3.17 17.12
N ARG A 6 -12.11 2.22 16.20
CA ARG A 6 -11.12 1.91 15.16
C ARG A 6 -11.00 3.14 14.29
N GLU A 7 -9.85 3.80 14.32
CA GLU A 7 -9.54 4.80 13.29
C GLU A 7 -9.28 4.04 11.99
N PRO A 8 -10.06 4.29 10.92
CA PRO A 8 -9.86 3.61 9.65
C PRO A 8 -8.50 4.01 9.10
N VAL A 9 -7.60 3.04 9.09
CA VAL A 9 -6.27 3.17 8.52
C VAL A 9 -6.41 3.11 6.99
N GLY A 10 -6.40 4.29 6.39
CA GLY A 10 -6.76 4.53 4.99
C GLY A 10 -5.58 4.42 4.03
N ASP A 11 -4.38 4.75 4.48
CA ASP A 11 -3.25 5.01 3.61
C ASP A 11 -2.86 3.80 2.75
N VAL A 12 -2.67 4.09 1.47
CA VAL A 12 -2.30 3.10 0.46
C VAL A 12 -1.40 3.72 -0.60
N GLU A 13 -0.44 2.94 -1.05
CA GLU A 13 0.51 3.32 -2.09
C GLU A 13 0.79 2.14 -3.01
N VAL A 14 0.99 2.44 -4.28
CA VAL A 14 1.62 1.54 -5.24
C VAL A 14 2.84 2.20 -5.86
N GLU A 15 3.94 1.47 -5.89
CA GLU A 15 5.18 1.86 -6.54
C GLU A 15 5.56 0.77 -7.54
N CYS A 16 5.93 1.16 -8.76
CA CYS A 16 6.44 0.23 -9.75
C CYS A 16 7.31 0.93 -10.78
N SER A 17 7.96 0.16 -11.64
CA SER A 17 8.45 0.66 -12.92
C SER A 17 7.61 0.07 -14.05
N PHE A 18 7.27 0.89 -15.04
CA PHE A 18 6.58 0.45 -16.24
C PHE A 18 7.36 0.80 -17.51
N MET A 19 7.07 0.09 -18.59
CA MET A 19 7.58 0.37 -19.92
C MET A 19 6.47 0.12 -20.94
N ALA A 20 6.20 1.11 -21.79
CA ALA A 20 5.32 0.93 -22.93
C ALA A 20 6.10 0.34 -24.11
N LEU A 21 5.53 -0.66 -24.78
CA LEU A 21 6.13 -1.30 -25.96
C LEU A 21 5.66 -0.68 -27.28
N SER A 22 4.62 0.14 -27.26
CA SER A 22 4.09 0.88 -28.40
C SER A 22 3.41 2.17 -27.94
N LEU A 23 3.19 3.09 -28.89
CA LEU A 23 2.27 4.21 -28.70
C LEU A 23 0.81 3.74 -28.71
N GLY A 24 -0.06 4.56 -28.15
CA GLY A 24 -1.50 4.36 -28.10
C GLY A 24 -1.99 3.93 -26.72
N GLY A 25 -3.26 4.21 -26.44
CA GLY A 25 -3.90 3.86 -25.18
C GLY A 25 -3.39 4.66 -23.99
N ARG A 26 -3.62 4.12 -22.79
CA ARG A 26 -3.26 4.76 -21.52
C ARG A 26 -2.79 3.77 -20.47
N MET A 27 -1.81 4.17 -19.67
CA MET A 27 -1.42 3.48 -18.45
C MET A 27 -2.27 4.00 -17.28
N ARG A 28 -2.62 3.11 -16.34
CA ARG A 28 -3.43 3.46 -15.17
C ARG A 28 -2.93 2.78 -13.90
N LEU A 29 -2.81 3.57 -12.84
CA LEU A 29 -2.66 3.12 -11.46
C LEU A 29 -3.92 3.51 -10.69
N VAL A 30 -4.41 2.63 -9.83
CA VAL A 30 -5.66 2.82 -9.11
C VAL A 30 -5.46 2.53 -7.63
N LEU A 31 -5.89 3.48 -6.80
CA LEU A 31 -6.01 3.31 -5.36
C LEU A 31 -7.49 3.34 -4.99
N ILE A 32 -7.91 2.41 -4.15
CA ILE A 32 -9.29 2.32 -3.66
C ILE A 32 -9.24 2.54 -2.16
N GLU A 33 -10.09 3.42 -1.66
CA GLU A 33 -10.23 3.69 -0.24
C GLU A 33 -11.69 3.95 0.09
N GLN A 34 -12.23 3.18 1.02
CA GLN A 34 -13.65 3.20 1.37
C GLN A 34 -14.54 3.03 0.13
N GLY A 35 -15.39 4.01 -0.13
CA GLY A 35 -16.25 4.11 -1.31
C GLY A 35 -15.60 4.80 -2.50
N ASP A 36 -14.40 5.34 -2.39
CA ASP A 36 -13.76 6.08 -3.48
C ASP A 36 -12.72 5.26 -4.23
N THR A 37 -12.59 5.58 -5.51
CA THR A 37 -11.56 5.05 -6.41
C THR A 37 -10.81 6.21 -7.03
N PHE A 38 -9.54 6.33 -6.70
CA PHE A 38 -8.63 7.31 -7.25
C PHE A 38 -7.81 6.68 -8.38
N GLN A 39 -7.72 7.35 -9.51
CA GLN A 39 -7.01 6.84 -10.68
C GLN A 39 -5.98 7.86 -11.14
N PHE A 40 -4.73 7.45 -11.19
CA PHE A 40 -3.73 8.13 -12.00
C PHE A 40 -3.72 7.52 -13.40
N SER A 41 -3.88 8.35 -14.43
CA SER A 41 -3.82 7.93 -15.83
C SER A 41 -2.79 8.74 -16.61
N LEU A 42 -2.06 8.07 -17.50
CA LEU A 42 -1.08 8.67 -18.42
C LEU A 42 -1.41 8.27 -19.86
N GLU A 43 -1.68 9.25 -20.73
CA GLU A 43 -1.97 9.02 -22.16
C GLU A 43 -0.70 8.73 -22.95
N LEU A 44 -0.63 7.57 -23.60
CA LEU A 44 0.59 7.10 -24.28
C LEU A 44 0.55 7.37 -25.80
N GLY A 45 -0.21 8.37 -26.23
CA GLY A 45 -0.51 8.63 -27.64
C GLY A 45 0.67 9.18 -28.45
N ALA A 46 1.60 9.90 -27.81
CA ALA A 46 2.76 10.50 -28.46
C ALA A 46 3.95 10.54 -27.49
N GLU A 47 5.17 10.47 -28.02
CA GLU A 47 6.39 10.69 -27.23
C GLU A 47 6.61 12.17 -26.90
N GLY A 48 7.48 12.44 -25.92
CA GLY A 48 7.76 13.79 -25.44
C GLY A 48 6.98 14.04 -24.16
N GLU A 49 5.86 14.76 -24.24
CA GLU A 49 5.02 15.10 -23.09
C GLU A 49 3.65 14.43 -23.23
N ALA A 50 3.30 13.58 -22.27
CA ALA A 50 2.05 12.84 -22.20
C ALA A 50 1.09 13.48 -21.20
N ALA A 51 -0.20 13.51 -21.55
CA ALA A 51 -1.23 14.02 -20.64
C ALA A 51 -1.40 13.10 -19.44
N ALA A 52 -1.40 13.70 -18.24
CA ALA A 52 -1.44 13.01 -16.96
C ALA A 52 -2.61 13.55 -16.13
N VAL A 53 -3.41 12.67 -15.56
CA VAL A 53 -4.64 13.04 -14.82
C VAL A 53 -4.78 12.19 -13.57
N ILE A 54 -5.20 12.83 -12.47
CA ILE A 54 -5.75 12.17 -11.29
C ILE A 54 -7.25 12.38 -11.29
N THR A 55 -8.03 11.29 -11.32
CA THR A 55 -9.49 11.33 -11.17
C THR A 55 -9.96 10.60 -9.91
N ARG A 56 -11.18 10.91 -9.50
CA ARG A 56 -11.94 10.23 -8.46
C ARG A 56 -13.30 9.77 -8.99
N VAL A 57 -13.62 8.51 -8.72
CA VAL A 57 -14.96 7.94 -8.93
C VAL A 57 -15.49 7.46 -7.58
N THR A 58 -16.71 7.85 -7.24
CA THR A 58 -17.36 7.42 -5.99
C THR A 58 -18.26 6.23 -6.27
N LYS A 59 -18.17 5.15 -5.48
CA LYS A 59 -18.99 3.93 -5.68
C LYS A 59 -20.49 4.16 -5.56
N SER A 60 -20.93 5.19 -4.84
CA SER A 60 -22.34 5.59 -4.79
C SER A 60 -22.82 6.30 -6.06
N ASP A 61 -21.90 6.82 -6.87
CA ASP A 61 -22.20 7.47 -8.15
C ASP A 61 -21.12 7.13 -9.20
N LEU A 62 -21.26 5.95 -9.81
CA LEU A 62 -20.35 5.47 -10.86
C LEU A 62 -20.50 6.24 -12.19
N ARG A 63 -21.46 7.17 -12.30
CA ARG A 63 -21.71 7.91 -13.55
C ARG A 63 -20.84 9.14 -13.68
N THR A 64 -20.31 9.64 -12.57
CA THR A 64 -19.50 10.85 -12.53
C THR A 64 -18.07 10.52 -12.14
N SER A 65 -17.13 11.06 -12.92
CA SER A 65 -15.71 11.08 -12.60
C SER A 65 -15.32 12.53 -12.37
N GLU A 66 -14.75 12.81 -11.20
CA GLU A 66 -14.18 14.11 -10.86
C GLU A 66 -12.71 14.13 -11.26
N THR A 67 -12.27 15.17 -11.97
CA THR A 67 -10.84 15.43 -12.15
C THR A 67 -10.34 16.19 -10.93
N LEU A 68 -9.31 15.66 -10.28
CA LEU A 68 -8.68 16.27 -9.10
C LEU A 68 -7.39 17.03 -9.45
N ALA A 69 -6.61 16.53 -10.42
CA ALA A 69 -5.42 17.20 -10.93
C ALA A 69 -5.12 16.77 -12.36
N GLU A 70 -4.52 17.68 -13.12
CA GLU A 70 -4.08 17.45 -14.50
C GLU A 70 -2.70 18.04 -14.72
N GLY A 71 -1.93 17.45 -15.63
CA GLY A 71 -0.61 17.93 -15.99
C GLY A 71 -0.04 17.20 -17.20
N THR A 72 1.25 17.39 -17.44
CA THR A 72 1.99 16.67 -18.46
C THR A 72 3.24 16.04 -17.84
N LEU A 73 3.56 14.83 -18.29
CA LEU A 73 4.70 14.05 -17.82
C LEU A 73 5.49 13.51 -19.00
N PRO A 74 6.83 13.43 -18.90
CA PRO A 74 7.66 13.01 -20.00
C PRO A 74 7.44 11.52 -20.32
N PHE A 75 7.27 11.18 -21.58
CA PHE A 75 7.00 9.81 -22.01
C PHE A 75 7.81 9.43 -23.26
N ALA A 76 8.32 8.20 -23.26
CA ALA A 76 9.02 7.59 -24.39
C ALA A 76 8.73 6.08 -24.42
N VAL A 77 8.53 5.53 -25.61
CA VAL A 77 8.35 4.08 -25.80
C VAL A 77 9.67 3.36 -25.55
N GLY A 78 9.61 2.14 -25.02
CA GLY A 78 10.81 1.31 -24.77
C GLY A 78 11.70 1.80 -23.62
N ARG A 79 11.25 2.81 -22.87
CA ARG A 79 11.94 3.32 -21.67
C ARG A 79 11.25 2.81 -20.40
N TRP A 80 12.05 2.27 -19.49
CA TRP A 80 11.59 2.02 -18.12
C TRP A 80 11.45 3.35 -17.38
N THR A 81 10.27 3.57 -16.80
CA THR A 81 9.98 4.76 -16.01
C THR A 81 9.43 4.35 -14.65
N HIS A 82 10.04 4.89 -13.59
CA HIS A 82 9.56 4.72 -12.23
C HIS A 82 8.30 5.55 -11.99
N VAL A 83 7.34 5.00 -11.25
CA VAL A 83 6.14 5.70 -10.82
C VAL A 83 5.71 5.23 -9.43
N ARG A 84 5.38 6.20 -8.57
CA ARG A 84 4.74 5.98 -7.28
C ARG A 84 3.44 6.75 -7.24
N PHE A 85 2.35 6.09 -6.84
CA PHE A 85 1.07 6.72 -6.59
C PHE A 85 0.61 6.39 -5.18
N SER A 86 0.44 7.43 -4.35
CA SER A 86 0.07 7.30 -2.94
C SER A 86 -1.17 8.12 -2.61
N ASN A 87 -1.96 7.61 -1.67
CA ASN A 87 -2.98 8.34 -0.95
C ASN A 87 -2.65 8.29 0.54
N ARG A 88 -2.35 9.45 1.13
CA ARG A 88 -2.01 9.59 2.56
C ARG A 88 -2.70 10.81 3.12
N ASP A 89 -3.41 10.66 4.24
CA ASP A 89 -4.11 11.79 4.89
C ASP A 89 -4.99 12.62 3.93
N ASN A 90 -5.72 11.96 3.02
CA ASN A 90 -6.50 12.57 1.94
C ASN A 90 -5.70 13.46 0.96
N HIS A 91 -4.43 13.15 0.79
CA HIS A 91 -3.53 13.77 -0.17
C HIS A 91 -3.01 12.72 -1.15
N LEU A 92 -3.40 12.89 -2.41
CA LEU A 92 -2.95 12.09 -3.54
C LEU A 92 -1.67 12.69 -4.08
N ARG A 93 -0.67 11.83 -4.29
CA ARG A 93 0.63 12.23 -4.84
C ARG A 93 1.13 11.19 -5.82
N VAL A 94 1.48 11.65 -7.00
CA VAL A 94 2.15 10.86 -8.05
C VAL A 94 3.58 11.39 -8.16
N GLU A 95 4.56 10.51 -8.00
CA GLU A 95 5.97 10.80 -8.29
C GLU A 95 6.36 10.00 -9.53
N TYR A 96 6.89 10.68 -10.54
CA TYR A 96 7.11 10.10 -11.86
C TYR A 96 8.52 10.39 -12.39
N GLY A 97 9.22 9.33 -12.79
CA GLY A 97 10.61 9.38 -13.26
C GLY A 97 11.64 9.28 -12.13
N ASP A 98 12.91 9.11 -12.51
CA ASP A 98 14.03 9.01 -11.57
C ASP A 98 14.35 10.37 -10.93
N GLU A 99 14.15 11.46 -11.68
CA GLU A 99 14.03 12.83 -11.17
C GLU A 99 12.53 13.13 -11.05
N PRO A 100 11.94 12.97 -9.84
CA PRO A 100 10.50 12.85 -9.71
C PRO A 100 9.81 14.17 -10.05
N ARG A 101 9.05 14.16 -11.15
CA ARG A 101 7.98 15.13 -11.36
C ARG A 101 6.79 14.74 -10.50
N VAL A 102 6.16 15.74 -9.90
CA VAL A 102 5.05 15.53 -8.96
C VAL A 102 3.74 16.04 -9.55
N LEU A 103 2.71 15.20 -9.50
CA LEU A 103 1.31 15.59 -9.70
C LEU A 103 0.54 15.22 -8.44
N GLU A 104 -0.16 16.17 -7.84
CA GLU A 104 -0.78 15.98 -6.54
C GLU A 104 -2.15 16.67 -6.44
N ALA A 105 -2.99 16.16 -5.54
CA ALA A 105 -4.29 16.73 -5.23
C ALA A 105 -4.70 16.39 -3.80
N SER A 106 -5.30 17.34 -3.09
CA SER A 106 -5.92 17.10 -1.79
C SER A 106 -7.44 17.07 -1.92
N TYR A 107 -8.10 16.28 -1.09
CA TYR A 107 -9.55 16.22 -1.04
C TYR A 107 -10.06 16.24 0.41
N ALA A 108 -11.30 16.68 0.62
CA ALA A 108 -11.79 16.97 1.96
C ALA A 108 -12.05 15.71 2.82
N ARG A 109 -12.60 14.65 2.22
CA ARG A 109 -12.93 13.39 2.88
C ARG A 109 -13.21 12.28 1.87
N ASN A 110 -13.12 11.02 2.32
CA ASN A 110 -13.65 9.88 1.60
C ASN A 110 -15.19 9.75 1.76
N HIS A 111 -15.83 9.09 0.81
CA HIS A 111 -17.19 8.58 0.89
C HIS A 111 -17.16 7.15 1.40
N LEU A 112 -18.13 6.80 2.24
CA LEU A 112 -18.28 5.44 2.75
C LEU A 112 -18.65 4.47 1.63
N HIS A 113 -18.16 3.25 1.74
CA HIS A 113 -18.53 2.20 0.80
C HIS A 113 -20.05 1.91 0.93
N PRO A 114 -20.83 1.74 -0.17
CA PRO A 114 -22.28 1.49 -0.07
C PRO A 114 -22.66 0.22 0.72
N LYS A 115 -21.73 -0.73 0.85
CA LYS A 115 -21.87 -1.95 1.67
C LYS A 115 -21.34 -1.82 3.10
N ASP A 116 -20.80 -0.66 3.47
CA ASP A 116 -20.40 -0.34 4.84
C ASP A 116 -21.64 0.14 5.61
N THR A 117 -22.48 -0.82 6.02
CA THR A 117 -23.76 -0.55 6.69
C THR A 117 -23.61 0.01 8.10
N PHE A 118 -22.43 -0.10 8.69
CA PHE A 118 -22.13 0.41 10.04
C PHE A 118 -21.46 1.78 10.01
N GLY A 119 -21.04 2.26 8.84
CA GLY A 119 -20.40 3.56 8.66
C GLY A 119 -19.02 3.64 9.33
N GLU A 120 -18.30 2.53 9.35
CA GLU A 120 -17.02 2.39 10.05
C GLU A 120 -15.83 2.89 9.21
N GLY A 121 -16.04 3.16 7.92
CA GLY A 121 -15.00 3.62 7.00
C GLY A 121 -14.13 2.49 6.48
N PHE A 122 -14.71 1.30 6.27
CA PHE A 122 -13.93 0.16 5.75
C PHE A 122 -13.74 0.22 4.24
N SER A 123 -12.50 -0.02 3.81
CA SER A 123 -12.17 -0.33 2.43
C SER A 123 -12.43 -1.81 2.15
N LEU A 124 -13.53 -2.12 1.46
CA LEU A 124 -13.92 -3.48 1.10
C LEU A 124 -13.37 -3.88 -0.29
N GLY A 125 -12.65 -5.00 -0.34
CA GLY A 125 -12.13 -5.60 -1.57
C GLY A 125 -10.69 -5.19 -1.90
N GLU A 126 -10.34 -5.19 -3.18
CA GLU A 126 -9.03 -4.76 -3.62
C GLU A 126 -8.75 -3.28 -3.28
N ARG A 127 -7.50 -2.98 -2.90
CA ARG A 127 -7.03 -1.63 -2.55
C ARG A 127 -6.21 -0.97 -3.66
N VAL A 128 -5.59 -1.79 -4.53
CA VAL A 128 -4.66 -1.35 -5.58
C VAL A 128 -4.95 -2.09 -6.88
N LYS A 129 -4.93 -1.36 -8.00
CA LYS A 129 -4.86 -1.94 -9.35
C LYS A 129 -3.80 -1.22 -10.18
N LEU A 130 -3.23 -1.91 -11.14
CA LEU A 130 -2.31 -1.34 -12.13
C LEU A 130 -2.51 -2.03 -13.48
N GLY A 131 -2.32 -1.30 -14.57
CA GLY A 131 -2.44 -1.86 -15.91
C GLY A 131 -2.52 -0.77 -16.97
N GLY A 132 -3.12 -1.11 -18.10
CA GLY A 132 -3.36 -0.17 -19.18
C GLY A 132 -4.52 -0.60 -20.06
N GLU A 133 -4.98 0.33 -20.89
CA GLU A 133 -6.10 0.17 -21.81
C GLU A 133 -5.62 0.58 -23.20
N GLY A 134 -5.84 -0.27 -24.21
CA GLY A 134 -5.42 0.00 -25.59
C GLY A 134 -3.90 0.09 -25.82
N CYS A 135 -3.09 -0.47 -24.91
CA CYS A 135 -1.63 -0.41 -24.95
C CYS A 135 -0.98 -1.73 -24.52
N LEU A 136 0.30 -1.92 -24.88
CA LEU A 136 1.10 -3.03 -24.42
C LEU A 136 2.16 -2.54 -23.43
N LEU A 137 2.07 -3.02 -22.19
CA LEU A 137 2.90 -2.57 -21.06
C LEU A 137 3.67 -3.74 -20.44
N GLN A 138 4.87 -3.46 -19.96
CA GLN A 138 5.60 -4.31 -19.02
C GLN A 138 5.73 -3.59 -17.68
N PHE A 139 5.69 -4.35 -16.58
CA PHE A 139 5.85 -3.84 -15.22
C PHE A 139 6.91 -4.65 -14.47
N LYS A 140 7.66 -3.99 -13.59
CA LYS A 140 8.61 -4.63 -12.66
C LYS A 140 8.67 -3.85 -11.34
N ASP A 141 9.36 -4.45 -10.36
CA ASP A 141 9.64 -3.82 -9.06
C ASP A 141 8.36 -3.31 -8.35
N ILE A 142 7.27 -4.07 -8.48
CA ILE A 142 5.96 -3.70 -7.92
C ILE A 142 6.02 -3.83 -6.39
N ARG A 143 5.74 -2.71 -5.70
CA ARG A 143 5.60 -2.63 -4.25
C ARG A 143 4.25 -2.02 -3.90
N VAL A 144 3.65 -2.52 -2.83
CA VAL A 144 2.41 -1.97 -2.28
C VAL A 144 2.70 -1.56 -0.85
N GLY A 145 2.62 -0.25 -0.60
CA GLY A 145 2.64 0.33 0.74
C GLY A 145 1.22 0.40 1.28
N ARG A 146 1.03 0.02 2.55
CA ARG A 146 -0.20 0.25 3.27
C ARG A 146 0.10 0.36 4.74
N ASP A 147 -0.72 1.11 5.45
CA ASP A 147 -0.63 1.11 6.88
C ASP A 147 -1.19 -0.19 7.47
N LEU A 148 -0.59 -0.57 8.60
CA LEU A 148 -1.00 -1.71 9.41
C LEU A 148 -1.58 -1.20 10.71
N HIS A 149 -2.90 -1.35 10.87
CA HIS A 149 -3.53 -1.11 12.16
C HIS A 149 -3.25 -2.27 13.11
N TYR A 150 -2.40 -2.03 14.11
CA TYR A 150 -2.26 -2.93 15.25
C TYR A 150 -3.26 -2.55 16.33
N THR A 151 -4.03 -3.52 16.79
CA THR A 151 -4.97 -3.30 17.89
C THR A 151 -4.22 -2.90 19.17
N GLN A 152 -4.80 -1.98 19.94
CA GLN A 152 -4.28 -1.53 21.24
C GLN A 152 -4.64 -2.57 22.32
N ARG A 153 -4.09 -3.78 22.18
CA ARG A 153 -4.26 -4.89 23.14
C ARG A 153 -3.03 -5.00 24.03
N GLY A 154 -3.21 -5.28 25.32
CA GLY A 154 -2.11 -5.35 26.28
C GLY A 154 -1.59 -3.97 26.70
N GLU A 155 -0.49 -3.93 27.46
CA GLU A 155 0.04 -2.70 28.03
C GLU A 155 1.36 -2.25 27.37
N HIS A 156 2.14 -3.17 26.80
CA HIS A 156 3.49 -2.90 26.34
C HIS A 156 3.50 -2.34 24.92
N GLY A 157 4.12 -1.17 24.70
CA GLY A 157 4.16 -0.55 23.37
C GLY A 157 2.79 -0.01 22.90
N THR A 158 1.80 -0.07 23.78
CA THR A 158 0.42 0.43 23.60
C THR A 158 0.17 1.50 24.67
N ALA A 159 -0.36 1.11 25.83
CA ALA A 159 -0.68 2.00 26.95
C ALA A 159 0.56 2.57 27.65
N ARG A 160 1.70 1.88 27.60
CA ARG A 160 2.99 2.35 28.11
C ARG A 160 4.12 2.04 27.12
N PRO A 161 5.19 2.87 27.06
CA PRO A 161 6.35 2.56 26.25
C PRO A 161 6.95 1.19 26.63
N ALA A 162 7.24 0.35 25.63
CA ALA A 162 8.01 -0.87 25.82
C ALA A 162 9.51 -0.53 25.75
N ARG A 163 10.27 -0.84 26.81
CA ARG A 163 11.74 -0.79 26.77
C ARG A 163 12.26 -2.10 26.21
N ILE A 164 12.98 -2.02 25.09
CA ILE A 164 13.56 -3.19 24.43
C ILE A 164 15.06 -3.17 24.74
N GLY A 165 15.54 -4.17 25.48
CA GLY A 165 16.96 -4.31 25.80
C GLY A 165 17.80 -4.76 24.61
N SER A 166 19.12 -4.62 24.72
CA SER A 166 20.05 -5.20 23.75
C SER A 166 19.85 -6.72 23.66
N GLY A 167 19.62 -7.23 22.45
CA GLY A 167 19.36 -8.66 22.24
C GLY A 167 17.94 -9.12 22.56
N GLN A 168 17.01 -8.18 22.82
CA GLN A 168 15.59 -8.47 22.92
C GLN A 168 14.86 -8.12 21.62
N LEU A 169 13.73 -8.78 21.41
CA LEU A 169 12.83 -8.57 20.31
C LEU A 169 11.45 -8.20 20.84
N PHE A 170 10.80 -7.27 20.17
CA PHE A 170 9.38 -6.98 20.36
C PHE A 170 8.64 -7.50 19.14
N VAL A 171 7.86 -8.57 19.29
CA VAL A 171 7.21 -9.25 18.18
C VAL A 171 5.73 -8.89 18.13
N LEU A 172 5.22 -8.74 16.92
CA LEU A 172 3.86 -8.34 16.62
C LEU A 172 3.23 -9.36 15.67
N GLY A 173 2.08 -9.90 16.04
CA GLY A 173 1.34 -10.86 15.22
C GLY A 173 0.48 -10.19 14.16
N ASP A 174 0.49 -10.74 12.94
CA ASP A 174 -0.19 -10.18 11.77
C ASP A 174 -1.74 -10.20 11.89
N ASN A 175 -2.31 -11.14 12.65
CA ASN A 175 -3.70 -11.04 13.11
C ASN A 175 -3.78 -10.29 14.44
N SER A 176 -3.57 -8.97 14.40
CA SER A 176 -3.38 -8.16 15.60
C SER A 176 -4.52 -8.27 16.62
N ALA A 177 -5.76 -8.52 16.18
CA ALA A 177 -6.93 -8.68 17.05
C ALA A 177 -6.85 -9.92 17.96
N ASP A 178 -6.36 -11.05 17.43
CA ASP A 178 -6.35 -12.33 18.16
C ASP A 178 -4.95 -12.79 18.56
N SER A 179 -3.90 -12.16 18.02
CA SER A 179 -2.52 -12.52 18.34
C SER A 179 -2.20 -12.21 19.80
N SER A 180 -1.72 -13.22 20.53
CA SER A 180 -1.04 -13.02 21.80
C SER A 180 0.45 -12.76 21.51
N ASP A 181 0.86 -11.50 21.60
CA ASP A 181 2.21 -11.08 21.25
C ASP A 181 2.84 -10.12 22.28
N SER A 182 3.99 -9.52 21.95
CA SER A 182 4.75 -8.71 22.90
C SER A 182 3.97 -7.52 23.47
N ARG A 183 2.84 -7.13 22.87
CA ARG A 183 1.97 -6.11 23.46
C ARG A 183 1.35 -6.57 24.79
N GLU A 184 1.07 -7.86 24.94
CA GLU A 184 0.53 -8.47 26.16
C GLU A 184 1.61 -8.94 27.12
N TRP A 185 2.63 -9.63 26.62
CA TRP A 185 3.62 -10.31 27.47
C TRP A 185 5.02 -9.66 27.47
N GLY A 186 5.20 -8.55 26.76
CA GLY A 186 6.45 -7.78 26.72
C GLY A 186 7.48 -8.28 25.70
N PRO A 187 8.69 -7.70 25.66
CA PRO A 187 9.78 -8.18 24.80
C PRO A 187 10.23 -9.61 25.19
N ILE A 188 10.74 -10.37 24.21
CA ILE A 188 11.41 -11.67 24.43
C ILE A 188 12.91 -11.56 24.14
N ASP A 189 13.71 -12.46 24.71
CA ASP A 189 15.11 -12.59 24.32
C ASP A 189 15.23 -13.16 22.90
N ALA A 190 16.14 -12.62 22.09
CA ALA A 190 16.39 -13.11 20.73
C ALA A 190 16.81 -14.59 20.71
N GLY A 191 17.44 -15.08 21.78
CA GLY A 191 17.79 -16.49 21.95
C GLY A 191 16.58 -17.43 22.12
N ALA A 192 15.39 -16.90 22.43
CA ALA A 192 14.15 -17.68 22.46
C ALA A 192 13.63 -18.04 21.06
N VAL A 193 14.11 -17.35 20.02
CA VAL A 193 13.72 -17.62 18.62
C VAL A 193 14.31 -18.95 18.15
N ARG A 194 13.45 -19.92 17.87
CA ARG A 194 13.87 -21.27 17.43
C ARG A 194 14.08 -21.40 15.92
N GLY A 195 13.47 -20.52 15.11
CA GLY A 195 13.53 -20.64 13.67
C GLY A 195 12.76 -19.55 12.94
N ARG A 196 12.72 -19.65 11.61
CA ARG A 196 12.05 -18.69 10.73
C ARG A 196 10.87 -19.37 10.04
N ALA A 197 9.75 -18.66 9.92
CA ALA A 197 8.65 -19.09 9.07
C ALA A 197 9.10 -19.09 7.61
N VAL A 198 8.98 -20.24 6.95
CA VAL A 198 9.44 -20.46 5.57
C VAL A 198 8.32 -20.88 4.62
N TRP A 199 7.13 -21.16 5.13
CA TRP A 199 5.97 -21.61 4.35
C TRP A 199 4.68 -20.95 4.82
N VAL A 200 3.81 -20.64 3.86
CA VAL A 200 2.38 -20.48 4.08
C VAL A 200 1.76 -21.86 3.89
N VAL A 201 1.05 -22.36 4.91
CA VAL A 201 0.46 -23.71 4.90
C VAL A 201 -1.07 -23.71 4.78
N TRP A 202 -1.72 -22.56 4.90
CA TRP A 202 -3.16 -22.41 4.82
C TRP A 202 -3.57 -21.06 4.17
N PRO A 203 -4.67 -20.99 3.39
CA PRO A 203 -5.50 -22.11 2.93
C PRO A 203 -4.75 -23.07 1.99
N PRO A 204 -5.22 -24.32 1.78
CA PRO A 204 -4.48 -25.32 1.00
C PRO A 204 -4.15 -24.86 -0.42
N ALA A 205 -5.05 -24.10 -1.05
CA ALA A 205 -4.86 -23.53 -2.37
C ALA A 205 -3.75 -22.45 -2.43
N ALA A 206 -3.32 -21.91 -1.28
CA ALA A 206 -2.31 -20.87 -1.17
C ALA A 206 -0.96 -21.38 -0.62
N ILE A 207 -0.78 -22.70 -0.48
CA ILE A 207 0.46 -23.30 0.03
C ILE A 207 1.63 -22.86 -0.84
N ARG A 208 2.60 -22.18 -0.22
CA ARG A 208 3.79 -21.70 -0.92
C ARG A 208 4.94 -21.45 0.04
N ARG A 209 6.17 -21.56 -0.47
CA ARG A 209 7.38 -21.13 0.24
C ARG A 209 7.45 -19.61 0.26
N LEU A 210 7.82 -19.03 1.41
CA LEU A 210 8.14 -17.62 1.51
C LEU A 210 9.54 -17.38 0.91
N VAL A 211 9.64 -16.46 -0.05
CA VAL A 211 10.90 -16.08 -0.71
C VAL A 211 11.28 -14.68 -0.24
N GLY A 212 12.50 -14.53 0.30
CA GLY A 212 13.00 -13.26 0.84
C GLY A 212 13.00 -13.22 2.35
N ALA A 213 14.05 -13.74 2.98
CA ALA A 213 14.42 -13.34 4.32
C ALA A 213 15.49 -12.25 4.20
N ILE A 214 15.30 -11.13 4.91
CA ILE A 214 16.35 -10.15 5.17
C ILE A 214 17.61 -10.94 5.62
N PRO A 215 18.81 -10.68 5.05
CA PRO A 215 20.04 -11.31 5.52
C PRO A 215 20.12 -11.19 7.04
N GLY A 216 20.33 -12.31 7.73
CA GLY A 216 20.31 -12.33 9.19
C GLY A 216 21.28 -11.32 9.76
N ALA A 217 20.85 -10.58 10.79
CA ALA A 217 21.75 -9.80 11.61
C ALA A 217 22.96 -10.67 12.00
N PRO A 218 24.19 -10.14 11.97
CA PRO A 218 25.37 -10.90 12.34
C PRO A 218 25.20 -11.41 13.78
N GLY A 219 25.32 -12.73 13.96
CA GLY A 219 25.33 -13.33 15.28
C GLY A 219 26.48 -12.75 16.11
N PRO A 220 26.38 -12.75 17.45
CA PRO A 220 27.47 -12.27 18.29
C PRO A 220 28.70 -13.15 18.02
N GLY A 221 29.79 -12.51 17.57
CA GLY A 221 31.05 -13.16 17.27
C GLY A 221 31.53 -13.96 18.47
N GLY A 222 31.80 -15.25 18.24
CA GLY A 222 32.48 -16.12 19.20
C GLY A 222 33.88 -15.58 19.48
N ARG A 223 34.22 -15.55 20.76
CA ARG A 223 35.61 -15.56 21.22
C ARG A 223 36.17 -16.97 21.12
#